data_AF-A0A9P7X0D4-F1
#
_entry.id   AF-A0A9P7X0D4-F1
#
_cell.length_a   1.000
_cell.length_b   1.000
_cell.length_c   1.000
_cell.angle_alpha   90.00
_cell.angle_beta   90.00
_cell.angle_gamma   90.00
#
_symmetry.space_group_name_H-M   'P 1'
#
loop_
_entity.id
_entity.type
_entity.pdbx_description
1 polymer ?
#
loop_
_entity_poly.entity_id
_entity_poly.type
_entity_poly.pdbx_seq_one_letter_code
_entity_poly.pdbx_strand_id
1 'polypeptide(L)'
;MQTPMTPSITVRSYYYPPLDNSPGATALVVQVTTLINSYMIWVGSCEEISGAESGSSSQSQPKSAVSAQPKSSLADDSENTHLADLQLVDLPGKEDDPRVLEAIRNGRFSKDWACAMPAINPGMHIASTPLFRSNESDITLAMAQRLARRWKKQVFLSADLPPKFEQGSRLLLELEKRVLESIRRVEESRAG
;
A
#
# COMPACT_ATOMS: atom_id res chain seq x y z
N MET A 1 34.17 -5.81 17.12
CA MET A 1 34.61 -4.81 16.12
C MET A 1 33.52 -4.74 15.05
N GLN A 2 32.77 -3.64 14.95
CA GLN A 2 31.83 -3.44 13.85
C GLN A 2 32.61 -2.92 12.65
N THR A 3 32.51 -3.59 11.49
CA THR A 3 33.06 -3.10 10.24
C THR A 3 32.41 -1.76 9.88
N PRO A 4 33.17 -0.73 9.48
CA PRO A 4 32.59 0.54 9.05
C PRO A 4 31.66 0.28 7.85
N MET A 5 30.36 0.53 8.02
CA MET A 5 29.40 0.41 6.94
C MET A 5 29.53 1.63 6.03
N THR A 6 29.77 1.40 4.74
CA THR A 6 29.70 2.47 3.73
C THR A 6 28.26 2.98 3.66
N PRO A 7 28.02 4.30 3.81
CA PRO A 7 26.69 4.85 3.69
C PRO A 7 26.15 4.61 2.27
N SER A 8 25.05 3.88 2.19
CA SER A 8 24.27 3.67 0.97
C SER A 8 22.83 4.08 1.23
N ILE A 9 22.32 4.95 0.36
CA ILE A 9 20.91 5.33 0.33
C ILE A 9 20.32 4.71 -0.93
N THR A 10 19.23 3.97 -0.78
CA THR A 10 18.53 3.36 -1.91
C THR A 10 17.06 3.65 -1.78
N VAL A 11 16.44 4.13 -2.87
CA VAL A 11 15.01 4.40 -2.92
C VAL A 11 14.39 3.40 -3.89
N ARG A 12 13.29 2.76 -3.48
CA ARG A 12 12.46 1.90 -4.32
C ARG A 12 11.01 2.32 -4.21
N SER A 13 10.29 2.25 -5.31
CA SER A 13 8.88 2.62 -5.38
C SER A 13 8.09 1.41 -5.83
N TYR A 14 6.98 1.11 -5.17
CA TYR A 14 6.13 -0.03 -5.48
C TYR A 14 4.74 0.46 -5.81
N TYR A 15 4.22 0.03 -6.95
CA TYR A 15 2.84 0.25 -7.35
C TYR A 15 2.00 -0.97 -6.99
N TYR A 16 0.84 -0.74 -6.38
CA TYR A 16 -0.16 -1.76 -6.12
C TYR A 16 -1.50 -1.34 -6.72
N PRO A 17 -2.11 -2.17 -7.59
CA PRO A 17 -3.38 -1.83 -8.23
C PRO A 17 -4.49 -1.65 -7.18
N PRO A 18 -5.61 -1.01 -7.56
CA PRO A 18 -6.74 -0.86 -6.67
C PRO A 18 -7.27 -2.20 -6.18
N LEU A 19 -7.88 -2.20 -4.99
CA LEU A 19 -8.39 -3.41 -4.35
C LEU A 19 -9.73 -3.88 -4.90
N ASP A 20 -10.48 -2.95 -5.47
CA ASP A 20 -11.75 -3.17 -6.11
C ASP A 20 -11.73 -2.62 -7.54
N ASN A 21 -12.47 -3.26 -8.45
CA ASN A 21 -12.59 -2.81 -9.85
C ASN A 21 -13.67 -1.72 -10.01
N SER A 22 -13.90 -0.92 -8.96
CA SER A 22 -14.94 0.12 -9.00
C SER A 22 -14.48 1.31 -9.84
N PRO A 23 -15.40 2.02 -10.54
CA PRO A 23 -15.02 3.23 -11.26
C PRO A 23 -14.50 4.28 -10.27
N GLY A 24 -13.24 4.69 -10.45
CA GLY A 24 -12.55 5.60 -9.52
C GLY A 24 -11.83 4.90 -8.36
N ALA A 25 -11.61 3.59 -8.48
CA ALA A 25 -10.77 2.84 -7.56
C ALA A 25 -9.34 3.43 -7.52
N THR A 26 -8.74 3.41 -6.34
CA THR A 26 -7.46 4.06 -6.10
C THR A 26 -6.38 3.02 -5.86
N ALA A 27 -5.31 3.15 -6.63
CA ALA A 27 -4.11 2.37 -6.47
C ALA A 27 -3.25 2.91 -5.33
N LEU A 28 -2.43 2.04 -4.74
CA LEU A 28 -1.48 2.42 -3.69
C LEU A 28 -0.08 2.54 -4.28
N VAL A 29 0.67 3.51 -3.78
CA VAL A 29 2.09 3.68 -4.06
C VAL A 29 2.85 3.64 -2.74
N VAL A 30 3.86 2.78 -2.66
CA VAL A 30 4.74 2.67 -1.49
C VAL A 30 6.15 3.02 -1.92
N GLN A 31 6.72 4.07 -1.36
CA GLN A 31 8.13 4.40 -1.52
C GLN A 31 8.90 3.97 -0.28
N VAL A 32 9.95 3.17 -0.46
CA VAL A 32 10.86 2.72 0.59
C VAL A 32 12.24 3.29 0.34
N THR A 33 12.63 4.23 1.18
CA THR A 33 14.00 4.75 1.28
C THR A 33 14.74 3.96 2.35
N THR A 34 15.74 3.22 1.93
CA THR A 34 16.61 2.42 2.80
C THR A 34 17.83 3.24 3.19
N LEU A 35 18.08 3.31 4.49
CA LEU A 35 19.23 3.96 5.12
C LEU A 35 20.01 2.92 5.93
N ILE A 36 21.09 3.35 6.59
CA ILE A 36 21.83 2.49 7.52
C ILE A 36 20.92 2.14 8.71
N ASN A 37 20.55 0.87 8.83
CA ASN A 37 19.74 0.31 9.91
C ASN A 37 18.36 0.98 10.10
N SER A 38 17.84 1.64 9.06
CA SER A 38 16.53 2.26 9.11
C SER A 38 15.83 2.28 7.76
N TYR A 39 14.51 2.40 7.83
CA TYR A 39 13.65 2.66 6.67
C TYR A 39 12.94 3.98 6.86
N MET A 40 12.87 4.77 5.80
CA MET A 40 11.92 5.84 5.64
C MET A 40 10.91 5.44 4.56
N ILE A 41 9.65 5.32 4.96
CA ILE A 41 8.58 4.78 4.14
C ILE A 41 7.54 5.88 3.96
N TRP A 42 7.15 6.13 2.72
CA TRP A 42 5.99 6.91 2.37
C TRP A 42 4.98 6.02 1.68
N VAL A 43 3.72 6.18 2.04
CA VAL A 43 2.61 5.50 1.38
C VAL A 43 1.60 6.53 0.94
N GLY A 44 1.24 6.48 -0.33
CA GLY A 44 0.23 7.34 -0.90
C GLY A 44 -0.67 6.60 -1.87
N SER A 45 -1.41 7.39 -2.62
CA SER A 45 -2.47 6.89 -3.47
C SER A 45 -2.42 7.56 -4.85
N CYS A 46 -2.75 6.82 -5.91
CA CYS A 46 -2.83 7.37 -7.26
C CYS A 46 -4.01 6.76 -8.02
N GLU A 47 -4.34 7.35 -9.16
CA GLU A 47 -5.35 6.79 -10.07
C GLU A 47 -4.89 5.45 -10.64
N GLU A 48 -5.84 4.57 -10.97
CA GLU A 48 -5.54 3.29 -11.57
C GLU A 48 -4.77 3.46 -12.90
N ILE A 49 -3.71 2.66 -13.05
CA ILE A 49 -3.03 2.51 -14.32
C ILE A 49 -3.79 1.48 -15.13
N SER A 50 -4.80 1.92 -15.88
CA SER A 50 -5.51 1.09 -16.85
C SER A 50 -4.51 0.51 -17.85
N GLY A 51 -4.38 -0.81 -17.87
CA GLY A 51 -3.61 -1.51 -18.89
C GLY A 51 -4.41 -1.56 -20.17
N ALA A 52 -4.18 -0.63 -21.09
CA ALA A 52 -4.67 -0.76 -22.45
C ALA A 52 -3.48 -0.91 -23.38
N GLU A 53 -3.13 -2.16 -23.75
CA GLU A 53 -2.79 -2.59 -25.12
C GLU A 53 -2.85 -4.13 -25.20
N SER A 54 -4.07 -4.66 -25.35
CA SER A 54 -4.27 -5.84 -26.20
C SER A 54 -5.08 -5.33 -27.38
N GLY A 55 -4.43 -5.16 -28.53
CA GLY A 55 -5.09 -4.64 -29.72
C GLY A 55 -6.32 -5.46 -30.07
N SER A 56 -7.47 -4.79 -30.18
CA SER A 56 -8.51 -5.22 -31.11
C SER A 56 -9.26 -4.02 -31.64
N SER A 57 -9.37 -4.08 -32.95
CA SER A 57 -9.80 -3.08 -33.90
C SER A 57 -11.28 -2.73 -33.75
N SER A 58 -11.58 -1.51 -34.18
CA SER A 58 -12.88 -0.95 -34.52
C SER A 58 -13.90 -1.96 -35.07
N GLN A 59 -15.10 -2.03 -34.48
CA GLN A 59 -16.34 -2.02 -35.26
C GLN A 59 -17.58 -1.61 -34.44
N SER A 60 -18.47 -0.93 -35.14
CA SER A 60 -19.54 -0.04 -34.69
C SER A 60 -20.95 -0.66 -34.78
N GLN A 61 -21.76 -0.45 -33.71
CA GLN A 61 -23.24 -0.32 -33.63
C GLN A 61 -24.17 -1.50 -34.07
N PRO A 62 -25.51 -1.52 -33.75
CA PRO A 62 -26.36 -0.67 -32.88
C PRO A 62 -27.37 -1.40 -31.94
N LYS A 63 -28.09 -0.58 -31.15
CA LYS A 63 -29.28 -0.75 -30.27
C LYS A 63 -30.34 -1.80 -30.63
N SER A 64 -31.01 -2.36 -29.59
CA SER A 64 -32.47 -2.63 -29.52
C SER A 64 -32.94 -2.84 -28.07
N ALA A 65 -34.12 -2.30 -27.74
CA ALA A 65 -34.80 -2.35 -26.44
C ALA A 65 -35.73 -3.57 -26.29
N VAL A 66 -36.19 -3.90 -25.07
CA VAL A 66 -37.61 -4.23 -24.68
C VAL A 66 -37.71 -4.98 -23.32
N SER A 67 -38.43 -4.35 -22.37
CA SER A 67 -39.51 -4.85 -21.46
C SER A 67 -39.33 -5.81 -20.25
N ALA A 68 -39.91 -5.33 -19.12
CA ALA A 68 -40.74 -5.97 -18.05
C ALA A 68 -40.14 -6.82 -16.90
N GLN A 69 -40.45 -6.39 -15.66
CA GLN A 69 -40.43 -7.13 -14.37
C GLN A 69 -41.67 -8.07 -14.23
N PRO A 70 -42.03 -8.69 -13.07
CA PRO A 70 -41.31 -8.99 -11.80
C PRO A 70 -41.47 -10.48 -11.34
N LYS A 71 -40.73 -10.94 -10.31
CA LYS A 71 -41.28 -11.74 -9.19
C LYS A 71 -40.27 -12.11 -8.10
N SER A 72 -40.85 -12.26 -6.92
CA SER A 72 -40.37 -12.53 -5.57
C SER A 72 -39.87 -13.95 -5.29
N SER A 73 -38.93 -14.08 -4.34
CA SER A 73 -38.94 -15.17 -3.35
C SER A 73 -38.01 -14.85 -2.17
N LEU A 74 -38.56 -14.91 -0.95
CA LEU A 74 -37.82 -15.06 0.31
C LEU A 74 -37.46 -16.54 0.51
N ALA A 75 -36.22 -16.80 0.95
CA ALA A 75 -35.81 -17.70 2.04
C ALA A 75 -34.47 -18.42 1.76
N ASP A 76 -33.71 -18.57 2.85
CA ASP A 76 -32.61 -19.49 3.14
C ASP A 76 -31.18 -19.20 2.67
N ASP A 77 -30.41 -18.71 3.64
CA ASP A 77 -29.26 -19.37 4.27
C ASP A 77 -28.11 -19.92 3.42
N SER A 78 -26.93 -19.43 3.83
CA SER A 78 -25.62 -20.09 3.80
C SER A 78 -24.81 -20.03 2.52
N GLU A 79 -23.50 -19.91 2.72
CA GLU A 79 -22.40 -20.06 1.76
C GLU A 79 -22.20 -18.84 0.83
N ASN A 80 -21.00 -18.31 0.60
CA ASN A 80 -19.70 -18.93 0.65
C ASN A 80 -18.63 -17.83 0.75
N THR A 81 -17.59 -18.11 1.53
CA THR A 81 -16.42 -17.25 1.70
C THR A 81 -15.59 -17.27 0.41
N HIS A 82 -16.00 -16.55 -0.63
CA HIS A 82 -15.17 -16.35 -1.81
C HIS A 82 -14.14 -15.23 -1.55
N LEU A 83 -13.22 -15.51 -0.62
CA LEU A 83 -11.85 -14.98 -0.63
C LEU A 83 -11.11 -15.65 -1.78
N ALA A 84 -11.58 -15.44 -3.01
CA ALA A 84 -10.85 -15.84 -4.20
C ALA A 84 -9.71 -14.86 -4.39
N ASP A 85 -8.48 -15.37 -4.27
CA ASP A 85 -7.30 -14.98 -5.04
C ASP A 85 -7.41 -13.60 -5.72
N LEU A 86 -7.24 -12.52 -4.96
CA LEU A 86 -6.67 -11.32 -5.53
C LEU A 86 -5.21 -11.66 -5.80
N GLN A 87 -4.98 -12.25 -6.98
CA GLN A 87 -3.66 -12.41 -7.55
C GLN A 87 -2.96 -11.07 -7.39
N LEU A 88 -1.90 -11.08 -6.58
CA LEU A 88 -0.91 -10.02 -6.54
C LEU A 88 -0.27 -10.01 -7.93
N VAL A 89 -0.90 -9.31 -8.87
CA VAL A 89 -0.33 -9.12 -10.19
C VAL A 89 0.82 -8.15 -10.00
N ASP A 90 2.01 -8.70 -9.80
CA ASP A 90 3.24 -7.95 -9.98
C ASP A 90 3.22 -7.46 -11.42
N LEU A 91 3.02 -6.17 -11.61
CA LEU A 91 3.16 -5.52 -12.92
C LEU A 91 4.54 -4.86 -12.90
N PRO A 92 5.62 -5.63 -13.18
CA PRO A 92 6.96 -5.07 -13.25
C PRO A 92 6.97 -3.95 -14.31
N GLY A 93 7.58 -2.82 -13.95
CA GLY A 93 7.72 -1.66 -14.85
C GLY A 93 6.68 -0.54 -14.68
N LYS A 94 5.72 -0.65 -13.76
CA LYS A 94 4.82 0.48 -13.42
C LYS A 94 5.43 1.50 -12.45
N GLU A 95 6.61 1.23 -11.90
CA GLU A 95 7.30 2.12 -10.95
C GLU A 95 7.66 3.47 -11.59
N ASP A 96 7.97 3.45 -12.89
CA ASP A 96 8.31 4.63 -13.70
C ASP A 96 7.08 5.26 -14.39
N ASP A 97 5.86 4.79 -14.11
CA ASP A 97 4.65 5.38 -14.68
C ASP A 97 4.52 6.84 -14.21
N PRO A 98 4.22 7.80 -15.11
CA PRO A 98 4.15 9.21 -14.76
C PRO A 98 3.16 9.50 -13.62
N ARG A 99 2.09 8.71 -13.46
CA ARG A 99 1.13 8.86 -12.35
C ARG A 99 1.71 8.44 -11.01
N VAL A 100 2.57 7.41 -11.00
CA VAL A 100 3.29 6.98 -9.79
C VAL A 100 4.30 8.03 -9.40
N LEU A 101 5.08 8.53 -10.36
CA LEU A 101 6.05 9.60 -10.14
C LEU A 101 5.37 10.89 -9.67
N GLU A 102 4.21 11.25 -10.24
CA GLU A 102 3.45 12.42 -9.82
C GLU A 102 2.89 12.26 -8.41
N ALA A 103 2.35 11.08 -8.07
CA ALA A 103 1.87 10.79 -6.73
C ALA A 103 2.99 10.90 -5.69
N ILE A 104 4.18 10.39 -6.00
CA ILE A 104 5.37 10.53 -5.15
C ILE A 104 5.78 11.99 -5.03
N ARG A 105 5.84 12.74 -6.14
CA ARG A 105 6.27 14.13 -6.18
C ARG A 105 5.34 15.05 -5.38
N ASN A 106 4.03 14.78 -5.44
CA ASN A 106 3.01 15.57 -4.77
C ASN A 106 2.64 15.03 -3.37
N GLY A 107 3.22 13.90 -2.98
CA GLY A 107 2.93 13.24 -1.71
C GLY A 107 3.26 14.13 -0.50
N ARG A 108 2.37 14.11 0.49
CA ARG A 108 2.53 14.86 1.74
C ARG A 108 3.12 13.96 2.83
N PHE A 109 4.36 14.22 3.22
CA PHE A 109 5.00 13.50 4.33
C PHE A 109 4.42 13.82 5.72
N SER A 110 3.56 14.83 5.82
CA SER A 110 3.08 15.41 7.08
C SER A 110 1.58 15.29 7.30
N LYS A 111 0.88 14.29 6.73
CA LYS A 111 -0.54 14.05 7.12
C LYS A 111 -0.58 13.17 8.37
N ASP A 112 0.01 11.99 8.29
CA ASP A 112 0.32 11.14 9.44
C ASP A 112 1.76 10.64 9.31
N TRP A 113 2.56 10.88 10.34
CA TRP A 113 3.96 10.48 10.36
C TRP A 113 4.37 9.99 11.74
N ALA A 114 4.94 8.79 11.80
CA ALA A 114 5.47 8.22 13.02
C ALA A 114 6.88 7.68 12.84
N CYS A 115 7.62 7.66 13.94
CA CYS A 115 8.91 7.00 14.05
C CYS A 115 8.83 5.91 15.11
N ALA A 116 9.25 4.69 14.78
CA ALA A 116 9.41 3.60 15.73
C ALA A 116 10.85 3.10 15.73
N MET A 117 11.36 2.77 16.92
CA MET A 117 12.71 2.25 17.10
C MET A 117 12.66 0.85 17.69
N PRO A 118 13.52 -0.07 17.23
CA PRO A 118 13.58 -1.41 17.79
C PRO A 118 14.03 -1.34 19.25
N ALA A 119 13.51 -2.26 20.07
CA ALA A 119 13.97 -2.40 21.44
C ALA A 119 15.43 -2.86 21.45
N ILE A 120 16.26 -2.19 22.27
CA ILE A 120 17.67 -2.54 22.45
C ILE A 120 17.80 -3.89 23.18
N ASN A 121 16.92 -4.13 24.17
CA ASN A 121 16.94 -5.32 25.00
C ASN A 121 15.73 -6.24 24.71
N PRO A 122 15.92 -7.57 24.66
CA PRO A 122 14.82 -8.53 24.61
C PRO A 122 13.88 -8.33 25.80
N GLY A 123 12.58 -8.19 25.55
CA GLY A 123 11.56 -7.99 26.59
C GLY A 123 11.16 -6.53 26.85
N MET A 124 11.89 -5.56 26.29
CA MET A 124 11.49 -4.14 26.37
C MET A 124 10.44 -3.82 25.30
N HIS A 125 9.45 -3.00 25.65
CA HIS A 125 8.45 -2.52 24.69
C HIS A 125 9.11 -1.63 23.63
N ILE A 126 8.64 -1.76 22.39
CA ILE A 126 9.11 -0.94 21.27
C ILE A 126 8.48 0.45 21.40
N ALA A 127 9.34 1.47 21.41
CA ALA A 127 8.93 2.86 21.41
C ALA A 127 8.49 3.27 20.00
N SER A 128 7.33 3.93 19.94
CA SER A 128 6.82 4.58 18.74
C SER A 128 6.38 5.99 19.11
N THR A 129 6.75 6.98 18.32
CA THR A 129 6.51 8.40 18.57
C THR A 129 5.84 8.98 17.34
N PRO A 130 4.65 9.59 17.47
CA PRO A 130 4.06 10.34 16.36
C PRO A 130 4.89 11.61 16.17
N LEU A 131 5.42 11.82 14.96
CA LEU A 131 6.12 13.05 14.59
C LEU A 131 5.12 14.11 14.12
N PHE A 132 4.11 13.68 13.39
CA PHE A 132 2.96 14.48 13.01
C PHE A 132 1.72 13.60 13.05
N ARG A 133 0.64 14.11 13.65
CA ARG A 133 -0.60 13.37 13.82
C ARG A 133 -1.75 14.23 13.30
N SER A 134 -2.47 13.75 12.30
CA SER A 134 -3.78 14.31 11.98
C SER A 134 -4.79 13.88 13.05
N ASN A 135 -5.85 14.65 13.26
CA ASN A 135 -6.92 14.28 14.20
C ASN A 135 -7.76 13.08 13.69
N GLU A 136 -7.54 12.66 12.44
CA GLU A 136 -8.40 11.74 11.70
C GLU A 136 -7.86 10.31 11.69
N SER A 137 -6.55 10.11 11.93
CA SER A 137 -5.91 8.80 11.80
C SER A 137 -4.69 8.61 12.72
N ASP A 138 -4.55 7.39 13.24
CA ASP A 138 -3.40 6.94 14.06
C ASP A 138 -2.70 5.69 13.46
N ILE A 139 -2.99 5.39 12.20
CA ILE A 139 -2.59 4.13 11.55
C ILE A 139 -1.07 3.97 11.48
N THR A 140 -0.33 5.07 11.28
CA THR A 140 1.12 5.06 11.09
C THR A 140 1.86 4.70 12.37
N LEU A 141 1.36 5.10 13.54
CA LEU A 141 2.03 4.87 14.81
C LEU A 141 2.11 3.39 15.16
N ALA A 142 0.97 2.70 15.11
CA ALA A 142 0.88 1.29 15.42
C ALA A 142 1.57 0.43 14.33
N MET A 143 1.42 0.82 13.07
CA MET A 143 2.08 0.13 11.95
C MET A 143 3.61 0.25 12.06
N ALA A 144 4.16 1.46 12.22
CA ALA A 144 5.60 1.68 12.38
C ALA A 144 6.17 0.82 13.53
N GLN A 145 5.46 0.73 14.66
CA GLN A 145 5.86 -0.09 15.80
C GLN A 145 5.95 -1.58 15.44
N ARG A 146 4.98 -2.11 14.69
CA ARG A 146 4.99 -3.52 14.22
C ARG A 146 6.12 -3.76 13.22
N LEU A 147 6.36 -2.83 12.30
CA LEU A 147 7.46 -2.91 11.33
C LEU A 147 8.82 -2.91 12.04
N ALA A 148 9.07 -1.97 12.96
CA ALA A 148 10.30 -1.91 13.73
C ALA A 148 10.54 -3.19 14.55
N ARG A 149 9.46 -3.80 15.09
CA ARG A 149 9.53 -5.08 15.80
C ARG A 149 10.01 -6.22 14.92
N ARG A 150 9.50 -6.28 13.70
CA ARG A 150 9.70 -7.38 12.76
C ARG A 150 11.10 -7.36 12.17
N TRP A 151 11.57 -6.20 11.71
CA TRP A 151 12.88 -6.08 11.05
C TRP A 151 14.03 -5.66 11.97
N LYS A 152 13.73 -5.32 13.24
CA LYS A 152 14.74 -4.85 14.21
C LYS A 152 15.53 -3.63 13.69
N LYS A 153 14.87 -2.77 12.92
CA LYS A 153 15.40 -1.52 12.33
C LYS A 153 14.52 -0.36 12.73
N GLN A 154 15.07 0.85 12.76
CA GLN A 154 14.26 2.06 12.95
C GLN A 154 13.37 2.28 11.73
N VAL A 155 12.12 2.68 11.94
CA VAL A 155 11.13 2.87 10.89
C VAL A 155 10.50 4.24 11.02
N PHE A 156 10.65 5.07 9.99
CA PHE A 156 9.86 6.27 9.77
C PHE A 156 8.76 5.91 8.77
N LEU A 157 7.50 6.09 9.13
CA LEU A 157 6.37 5.77 8.27
C LEU A 157 5.44 6.96 8.15
N SER A 158 5.28 7.44 6.92
CA SER A 158 4.30 8.46 6.56
C SER A 158 3.20 7.86 5.68
N ALA A 159 1.96 8.21 5.97
CA ALA A 159 0.80 7.83 5.17
C ALA A 159 0.04 9.09 4.71
N ASP A 160 -0.13 9.19 3.39
CA ASP A 160 -0.88 10.24 2.71
C ASP A 160 -2.03 9.61 1.92
N LEU A 161 -3.08 9.23 2.64
CA LEU A 161 -4.20 8.50 2.09
C LEU A 161 -5.44 9.40 1.99
N PRO A 162 -6.24 9.26 0.91
CA PRO A 162 -7.55 9.89 0.83
C PRO A 162 -8.47 9.37 1.95
N PRO A 163 -9.42 10.17 2.44
CA PRO A 163 -10.32 9.79 3.56
C PRO A 163 -11.07 8.46 3.37
N LYS A 164 -11.31 8.05 2.12
CA LYS A 164 -11.94 6.75 1.79
C LYS A 164 -11.15 5.53 2.27
N PHE A 165 -9.82 5.64 2.45
CA PHE A 165 -8.98 4.56 2.97
C PHE A 165 -9.04 4.44 4.49
N GLU A 166 -9.29 5.53 5.19
CA GLU A 166 -9.25 5.60 6.66
C GLU A 166 -10.51 5.00 7.29
N GLN A 167 -11.61 4.94 6.55
CA GLN A 167 -12.91 4.45 7.04
C GLN A 167 -13.03 2.92 7.02
N GLY A 168 -12.12 2.20 6.34
CA GLY A 168 -12.22 0.75 6.13
C GLY A 168 -11.12 -0.04 6.83
N SER A 169 -11.45 -0.77 7.90
CA SER A 169 -10.49 -1.65 8.61
C SER A 169 -9.84 -2.70 7.70
N ARG A 170 -10.56 -3.19 6.69
CA ARG A 170 -10.03 -4.09 5.65
C ARG A 170 -8.98 -3.42 4.77
N LEU A 171 -9.20 -2.15 4.40
CA LEU A 171 -8.27 -1.38 3.58
C LEU A 171 -6.98 -1.09 4.34
N LEU A 172 -7.07 -0.78 5.64
CA LEU A 172 -5.91 -0.58 6.51
C LEU A 172 -5.07 -1.84 6.69
N LEU A 173 -5.71 -3.00 6.85
CA LEU A 173 -5.00 -4.27 6.93
C LEU A 173 -4.27 -4.56 5.61
N GLU A 174 -4.91 -4.30 4.49
CA GLU A 174 -4.32 -4.55 3.17
C GLU A 174 -3.18 -3.59 2.88
N LEU A 175 -3.34 -2.30 3.21
CA LEU A 175 -2.26 -1.31 3.22
C LEU A 175 -1.04 -1.82 3.99
N GLU A 176 -1.23 -2.33 5.21
CA GLU A 176 -0.15 -2.89 6.00
C GLU A 176 0.52 -4.08 5.30
N LYS A 177 -0.25 -5.01 4.72
CA LYS A 177 0.32 -6.12 3.96
C LYS A 177 1.16 -5.65 2.77
N ARG A 178 0.72 -4.63 2.04
CA ARG A 178 1.45 -4.06 0.91
C ARG A 178 2.77 -3.42 1.36
N VAL A 179 2.75 -2.67 2.47
CA VAL A 179 3.98 -2.13 3.07
C VAL A 179 4.92 -3.24 3.53
N LEU A 180 4.40 -4.28 4.18
CA LEU A 180 5.19 -5.44 4.62
C LEU A 180 5.87 -6.13 3.43
N GLU A 181 5.14 -6.30 2.33
CA GLU A 181 5.65 -6.90 1.10
C GLU A 181 6.71 -6.01 0.44
N SER A 182 6.52 -4.69 0.39
CA SER A 182 7.53 -3.75 -0.10
C SER A 182 8.86 -3.88 0.66
N ILE A 183 8.83 -3.91 2.00
CA ILE A 183 10.05 -4.06 2.81
C ILE A 183 10.66 -5.46 2.62
N ARG A 184 9.83 -6.49 2.51
CA ARG A 184 10.28 -7.87 2.26
C ARG A 184 11.12 -7.95 0.97
N ARG A 185 10.64 -7.35 -0.12
CA ARG A 185 11.36 -7.27 -1.40
C ARG A 185 12.69 -6.52 -1.29
N VAL A 186 12.71 -5.42 -0.55
CA VAL A 186 13.96 -4.69 -0.26
C VAL A 186 14.96 -5.60 0.47
N GLU A 187 14.53 -6.33 1.49
CA GLU A 187 15.42 -7.21 2.24
C GLU A 187 15.91 -8.40 1.43
N GLU A 188 15.06 -9.01 0.60
CA GLU A 188 15.46 -10.09 -0.31
C GLU A 188 16.53 -9.59 -1.30
N SER A 189 16.39 -8.37 -1.82
CA SER A 189 17.38 -7.77 -2.72
C SER A 189 18.72 -7.43 -2.06
N ARG A 190 18.80 -7.41 -0.72
CA ARG A 190 20.05 -7.20 0.04
C ARG A 190 20.71 -8.50 0.48
N ALA A 191 19.98 -9.61 0.46
CA ALA A 191 20.45 -10.91 0.91
C ALA A 191 21.15 -11.72 -0.19
N GLY A 192 20.92 -11.37 -1.47
CA GLY A 192 21.65 -11.90 -2.62
C GLY A 192 22.87 -11.05 -2.95
#